data_AF-A0A229NUG3-F1
#
_entry.id   AF-A0A229NUG3-F1
#
_cell.length_a   1.000
_cell.length_b   1.000
_cell.length_c   1.000
_cell.angle_alpha   90.00
_cell.angle_beta   90.00
_cell.angle_gamma   90.00
#
_symmetry.space_group_name_H-M   'P 1'
#
loop_
_entity.id
_entity.type
_entity.pdbx_description
1 polymer ?
#
loop_
_entity_poly.entity_id
_entity_poly.type
_entity_poly.pdbx_seq_one_letter_code
_entity_poly.pdbx_strand_id
1 'polypeptide(L)'
;MDTNSIGFKQLRRRLSRQELDEAVALADLVFRDGEQSSMGDSFPRIFDPAIGLSLGITEEGQLVSFIGFVPQQIFIGQAVLSVCALGSVCTHPDYRGQGHASVLLNEAFHQAEAMGAALMLISGTRSLYRRNGCFAFGSVRRYRIPHKSNMPSGMTARKLEPSDWFRLQALANSKPAGYRRSIADLAQELHSEAVAAMYRFHHDVFVAEKNGQLEAYAVIASGPIPADSDLEPFIVEWGGKAAVALPLIQEAMTRMQLSSMLLFAASHERRMMKLLDGHPYTSSHNQGTVRIMNLPLLWEQLEPYFEAAAATAGRVMPSWGIKRLSDEEYALRLGDELIPLSSRAWALLLFDGPDAEPDDGPDAFVRKMALEQRAELLPTMAGTSSRSPAPSGHLPEMAGTSSSSASSTAKLTGSGIKADNRLLPFSESQAELLRDFFPLPFPYTAGLSYI
;
A
#
# COMPACT_ATOMS: atom_id res chain seq x y z
N MET A 1 35.28 28.88 29.20
CA MET A 1 35.05 28.70 27.75
C MET A 1 35.18 27.23 27.45
N ASP A 2 34.03 26.56 27.61
CA ASP A 2 33.48 25.46 26.81
C ASP A 2 34.43 24.41 26.25
N THR A 3 34.48 23.27 26.94
CA THR A 3 34.83 21.98 26.36
C THR A 3 33.54 21.17 26.19
N ASN A 4 32.99 21.23 24.98
CA ASN A 4 32.11 20.26 24.30
C ASN A 4 31.44 19.19 25.18
N SER A 5 30.20 19.47 25.60
CA SER A 5 29.19 18.43 25.87
C SER A 5 28.76 17.84 24.52
N ILE A 6 29.41 16.76 24.07
CA ILE A 6 28.89 15.95 22.97
C ILE A 6 27.78 15.10 23.58
N GLY A 7 26.52 15.50 23.39
CA GLY A 7 25.36 14.67 23.73
C GLY A 7 25.48 13.32 23.02
N PHE A 8 25.59 12.23 23.76
CA PHE A 8 25.72 10.89 23.19
C PHE A 8 24.38 10.45 22.57
N LYS A 9 24.29 10.54 21.24
CA LYS A 9 23.21 9.94 20.45
C LYS A 9 23.35 8.43 20.42
N GLN A 10 22.28 7.71 20.79
CA GLN A 10 22.29 6.25 20.82
C GLN A 10 21.06 5.65 20.13
N LEU A 11 21.29 4.73 19.20
CA LEU A 11 20.25 3.88 18.63
C LEU A 11 19.85 2.78 19.63
N ARG A 12 18.57 2.71 19.95
CA ARG A 12 17.97 1.69 20.81
C ARG A 12 17.22 0.71 19.92
N ARG A 13 17.78 -0.51 19.79
CA ARG A 13 17.18 -1.61 19.02
C ARG A 13 16.10 -2.38 19.77
N ARG A 14 16.00 -2.12 21.07
CA ARG A 14 14.98 -2.64 21.96
C ARG A 14 14.77 -1.61 23.05
N LEU A 15 13.51 -1.31 23.33
CA LEU A 15 13.13 -0.34 24.35
C LEU A 15 12.78 -1.07 25.65
N SER A 16 13.23 -0.51 26.77
CA SER A 16 12.76 -0.88 28.10
C SER A 16 11.32 -0.41 28.31
N ARG A 17 10.66 -0.87 29.39
CA ARG A 17 9.30 -0.42 29.73
C ARG A 17 9.24 1.11 29.89
N GLN A 18 10.22 1.68 30.59
CA GLN A 18 10.31 3.12 30.76
C GLN A 18 10.45 3.85 29.41
N GLU A 19 11.31 3.35 28.51
CA GLU A 19 11.48 3.96 27.19
C GLU A 19 10.24 3.77 26.29
N LEU A 20 9.44 2.73 26.50
CA LEU A 20 8.15 2.57 25.84
C LEU A 20 7.14 3.58 26.34
N ASP A 21 7.11 3.87 27.65
CA ASP A 21 6.28 4.94 28.21
C ASP A 21 6.72 6.32 27.65
N GLU A 22 8.02 6.56 27.52
CA GLU A 22 8.57 7.75 26.84
C GLU A 22 8.18 7.79 25.36
N ALA A 23 8.17 6.64 24.67
CA ALA A 23 7.73 6.53 23.28
C ALA A 23 6.25 6.87 23.09
N VAL A 24 5.40 6.42 24.01
CA VAL A 24 3.97 6.79 24.02
C VAL A 24 3.82 8.30 24.20
N ALA A 25 4.50 8.89 25.20
CA ALA A 25 4.46 10.33 25.43
C ALA A 25 4.95 11.14 24.21
N LEU A 26 6.02 10.69 23.56
CA LEU A 26 6.55 11.31 22.34
C LEU A 26 5.57 11.18 21.15
N ALA A 27 4.94 10.01 20.98
CA ALA A 27 3.96 9.79 19.92
C ALA A 27 2.71 10.66 20.15
N ASP A 28 2.23 10.76 21.39
CA ASP A 28 1.11 11.62 21.76
C ASP A 28 1.40 13.09 21.49
N LEU A 29 2.57 13.58 21.90
CA LEU A 29 3.02 14.94 21.61
C LEU A 29 2.97 15.27 20.11
N VAL A 30 3.29 14.31 19.25
CA VAL A 30 3.42 14.54 17.80
C VAL A 30 2.11 14.31 17.05
N PHE A 31 1.25 13.41 17.51
CA PHE A 31 0.08 12.95 16.75
C PHE A 31 -1.27 13.27 17.39
N ARG A 32 -1.32 13.67 18.67
CA ARG A 32 -2.57 13.91 19.39
C ARG A 32 -2.75 15.39 19.74
N ASP A 33 -4.00 15.81 19.82
CA ASP A 33 -4.42 17.18 20.13
C ASP A 33 -5.07 17.32 21.53
N GLY A 34 -4.91 16.31 22.39
CA GLY A 34 -5.40 16.30 23.78
C GLY A 34 -6.84 15.81 23.97
N GLU A 35 -7.64 15.76 22.91
CA GLU A 35 -9.02 15.22 22.94
C GLU A 35 -9.10 13.78 22.39
N GLN A 36 -8.08 13.35 21.67
CA GLN A 36 -7.94 11.98 21.17
C GLN A 36 -7.33 11.04 22.22
N SER A 37 -7.70 9.75 22.16
CA SER A 37 -7.07 8.69 22.96
C SER A 37 -5.56 8.62 22.71
N SER A 38 -4.81 8.17 23.73
CA SER A 38 -3.36 7.99 23.59
C SER A 38 -3.03 7.05 22.42
N MET A 39 -1.92 7.31 21.74
CA MET A 39 -1.31 6.41 20.77
C MET A 39 -1.02 5.04 21.42
N GLY A 40 -0.68 5.00 22.71
CA GLY A 40 -0.49 3.75 23.45
C GLY A 40 -1.75 2.89 23.52
N ASP A 41 -2.92 3.53 23.64
CA ASP A 41 -4.21 2.84 23.72
C ASP A 41 -4.74 2.45 22.33
N SER A 42 -4.53 3.30 21.33
CA SER A 42 -5.00 3.06 19.96
C SER A 42 -4.10 2.10 19.17
N PHE A 43 -2.80 2.06 19.49
CA PHE A 43 -1.81 1.24 18.80
C PHE A 43 -0.97 0.41 19.78
N PRO A 44 -1.58 -0.34 20.71
CA PRO A 44 -0.87 -1.01 21.81
C PRO A 44 0.25 -1.95 21.35
N ARG A 45 0.10 -2.59 20.18
CA ARG A 45 1.08 -3.55 19.65
C ARG A 45 2.45 -2.92 19.36
N ILE A 46 2.50 -1.68 18.87
CA ILE A 46 3.80 -1.02 18.62
C ILE A 46 4.52 -0.61 19.90
N PHE A 47 3.82 -0.60 21.04
CA PHE A 47 4.39 -0.32 22.36
C PHE A 47 4.50 -1.58 23.23
N ASP A 48 4.28 -2.77 22.67
CA ASP A 48 4.28 -4.02 23.43
C ASP A 48 5.73 -4.52 23.67
N PRO A 49 6.19 -4.59 24.94
CA PRO A 49 7.52 -5.10 25.26
C PRO A 49 7.72 -6.59 24.94
N ALA A 50 6.64 -7.36 24.79
CA ALA A 50 6.68 -8.76 24.37
C ALA A 50 7.00 -8.91 22.88
N ILE A 51 6.49 -8.00 22.04
CA ILE A 51 6.90 -7.90 20.63
C ILE A 51 8.32 -7.35 20.56
N GLY A 52 8.58 -6.22 21.25
CA GLY A 52 9.94 -5.73 21.50
C GLY A 52 10.75 -5.36 20.25
N LEU A 53 10.10 -5.06 19.14
CA LEU A 53 10.74 -4.72 17.87
C LEU A 53 10.86 -3.21 17.62
N SER A 54 9.98 -2.39 18.22
CA SER A 54 10.00 -0.94 18.02
C SER A 54 11.33 -0.32 18.45
N LEU A 55 11.76 0.70 17.70
CA LEU A 55 13.11 1.26 17.78
C LEU A 55 13.07 2.72 18.22
N GLY A 56 14.15 3.17 18.84
CA GLY A 56 14.27 4.52 19.36
C GLY A 56 15.65 5.13 19.15
N ILE A 57 15.72 6.46 19.19
CA ILE A 57 16.97 7.19 19.37
C ILE A 57 16.87 7.98 20.66
N THR A 58 17.88 7.83 21.52
CA THR A 58 18.03 8.62 22.73
C THR A 58 19.15 9.64 22.57
N GLU A 59 18.91 10.87 23.03
CA GLU A 59 19.92 11.91 23.20
C GLU A 59 19.83 12.47 24.61
N GLU A 60 20.98 12.66 25.26
CA GLU A 60 21.06 13.17 26.65
C GLU A 60 20.19 12.38 27.64
N GLY A 61 20.02 11.07 27.39
CA GLY A 61 19.22 10.17 28.22
C GLY A 61 17.71 10.23 27.99
N GLN A 62 17.23 10.99 27.01
CA GLN A 62 15.81 11.10 26.65
C GLN A 62 15.53 10.46 25.29
N LEU A 63 14.40 9.76 25.14
CA LEU A 63 13.95 9.29 23.84
C LEU A 63 13.46 10.46 22.96
N VAL A 64 14.18 10.75 21.87
CA VAL A 64 13.90 11.90 20.99
C VAL A 64 13.31 11.51 19.63
N SER A 65 13.37 10.23 19.27
CA SER A 65 12.76 9.71 18.04
C SER A 65 12.35 8.26 18.20
N PHE A 66 11.24 7.88 17.58
CA PHE A 66 10.64 6.56 17.70
C PHE A 66 10.05 6.07 16.38
N ILE A 67 10.02 4.75 16.19
CA ILE A 67 9.33 4.06 15.10
C ILE A 67 8.64 2.81 15.66
N GLY A 68 7.33 2.75 15.46
CA GLY A 68 6.52 1.59 15.81
C GLY A 68 6.68 0.51 14.75
N PHE A 69 6.97 -0.72 15.17
CA PHE A 69 7.32 -1.82 14.29
C PHE A 69 6.78 -3.13 14.84
N VAL A 70 5.92 -3.83 14.08
CA VAL A 70 5.28 -5.08 14.52
C VAL A 70 5.27 -6.14 13.42
N PRO A 71 5.44 -7.44 13.77
CA PRO A 71 5.30 -8.52 12.82
C PRO A 71 3.83 -8.90 12.65
N GLN A 72 3.46 -9.31 11.44
CA GLN A 72 2.12 -9.78 11.10
C GLN A 72 2.20 -10.91 10.07
N GLN A 73 1.12 -11.67 9.94
CA GLN A 73 0.94 -12.64 8.86
C GLN A 73 -0.29 -12.29 8.03
N ILE A 74 -0.13 -12.28 6.72
CA ILE A 74 -1.23 -12.09 5.77
C ILE A 74 -1.40 -13.39 4.99
N PHE A 75 -2.62 -13.92 4.95
CA PHE A 75 -2.93 -15.04 4.08
C PHE A 75 -3.53 -14.55 2.77
N ILE A 76 -3.21 -15.24 1.67
CA ILE A 76 -3.70 -14.98 0.31
C ILE A 76 -4.05 -16.36 -0.28
N GLY A 77 -5.32 -16.73 -0.24
CA GLY A 77 -5.73 -18.11 -0.55
C GLY A 77 -5.01 -19.11 0.35
N GLN A 78 -4.17 -19.96 -0.25
CA GLN A 78 -3.35 -20.96 0.47
C GLN A 78 -1.96 -20.44 0.88
N ALA A 79 -1.54 -19.28 0.36
CA ALA A 79 -0.27 -18.66 0.72
C ALA A 79 -0.34 -17.96 2.08
N VAL A 80 0.78 -17.92 2.80
CA VAL A 80 0.95 -17.15 4.03
C VAL A 80 2.22 -16.31 3.91
N LEU A 81 2.03 -14.99 3.92
CA LEU A 81 3.11 -14.02 3.85
C LEU A 81 3.50 -13.60 5.27
N SER A 82 4.81 -13.65 5.55
CA SER A 82 5.36 -13.01 6.74
C SER A 82 5.65 -11.55 6.40
N VAL A 83 5.01 -10.62 7.11
CA VAL A 83 5.12 -9.18 6.85
C VAL A 83 5.44 -8.43 8.13
N CYS A 84 5.96 -7.22 8.00
CA CYS A 84 6.01 -6.29 9.11
C CYS A 84 5.19 -5.04 8.80
N ALA A 85 4.54 -4.48 9.80
CA ALA A 85 3.87 -3.20 9.73
C ALA A 85 4.66 -2.17 10.51
N LEU A 86 4.72 -0.96 9.98
CA LEU A 86 5.49 0.15 10.51
C LEU A 86 4.62 1.41 10.55
N GLY A 87 4.61 2.05 11.70
CA GLY A 87 3.77 3.21 12.00
C GLY A 87 4.37 4.09 13.09
N SER A 88 3.62 5.11 13.51
CA SER A 88 4.00 6.03 14.59
C SER A 88 5.44 6.58 14.49
N VAL A 89 5.89 6.90 13.27
CA VAL A 89 7.22 7.47 13.05
C VAL A 89 7.25 8.92 13.50
N CYS A 90 7.86 9.18 14.66
CA CYS A 90 7.93 10.50 15.25
C CYS A 90 9.36 10.87 15.66
N THR A 91 9.62 12.16 15.60
CA THR A 91 10.82 12.81 16.13
C THR A 91 10.35 14.06 16.86
N HIS A 92 10.86 14.24 18.08
CA HIS A 92 10.59 15.42 18.89
C HIS A 92 10.86 16.69 18.07
N PRO A 93 9.99 17.72 18.11
CA PRO A 93 10.12 18.91 17.27
C PRO A 93 11.52 19.52 17.24
N ASP A 94 12.17 19.61 18.40
CA ASP A 94 13.51 20.21 18.56
C ASP A 94 14.65 19.36 17.96
N TYR A 95 14.40 18.09 17.67
CA TYR A 95 15.37 17.14 17.12
C TYR A 95 15.14 16.84 15.63
N ARG A 96 14.21 17.55 14.98
CA ARG A 96 13.92 17.36 13.55
C ARG A 96 15.06 17.85 12.66
N GLY A 97 15.13 17.31 11.44
CA GLY A 97 16.16 17.68 10.46
C GLY A 97 17.54 17.03 10.69
N GLN A 98 17.71 16.25 11.76
CA GLN A 98 18.99 15.62 12.14
C GLN A 98 19.14 14.16 11.68
N GLY A 99 18.25 13.70 10.78
CA GLY A 99 18.32 12.36 10.18
C GLY A 99 17.87 11.19 11.05
N HIS A 100 17.31 11.42 12.25
CA HIS A 100 16.85 10.35 13.17
C HIS A 100 15.90 9.35 12.52
N ALA A 101 14.83 9.84 11.89
CA ALA A 101 13.83 9.00 11.24
C ALA A 101 14.44 8.12 10.13
N SER A 102 15.44 8.62 9.39
CA SER A 102 16.12 7.84 8.36
C SER A 102 16.97 6.72 8.96
N VAL A 103 17.68 6.98 10.06
CA VAL A 103 18.47 5.97 10.78
C VAL A 103 17.54 4.87 11.31
N LEU A 104 16.43 5.25 11.94
CA LEU A 104 15.44 4.32 12.47
C LEU A 104 14.78 3.49 11.36
N LEU A 105 14.40 4.12 10.25
CA LEU A 105 13.78 3.43 9.12
C LEU A 105 14.72 2.39 8.49
N ASN A 106 16.00 2.73 8.30
CA ASN A 106 16.99 1.81 7.75
C ASN A 106 17.25 0.62 8.68
N GLU A 107 17.32 0.86 9.99
CA GLU A 107 17.44 -0.22 10.98
C GLU A 107 16.19 -1.11 10.98
N ALA A 108 14.97 -0.53 10.86
CA ALA A 108 13.74 -1.31 10.76
C ALA A 108 13.73 -2.20 9.50
N PHE A 109 14.20 -1.70 8.36
CA PHE A 109 14.36 -2.51 7.15
C PHE A 109 15.32 -3.68 7.36
N HIS A 110 16.48 -3.41 7.95
CA HIS A 110 17.47 -4.44 8.22
C HIS A 110 16.93 -5.52 9.18
N GLN A 111 16.21 -5.12 10.22
CA GLN A 111 15.57 -6.08 11.14
C GLN A 111 14.46 -6.89 10.47
N ALA A 112 13.61 -6.25 9.66
CA ALA A 112 12.55 -6.95 8.94
C ALA A 112 13.12 -7.99 7.96
N GLU A 113 14.20 -7.65 7.25
CA GLU A 113 14.88 -8.60 6.36
C GLU A 113 15.51 -9.75 7.14
N ALA A 114 16.22 -9.46 8.24
CA ALA A 114 16.82 -10.48 9.10
C ALA A 114 15.79 -11.43 9.75
N MET A 115 14.56 -10.95 9.98
CA MET A 115 13.44 -11.75 10.48
C MET A 115 12.75 -12.60 9.39
N GLY A 116 13.11 -12.44 8.12
CA GLY A 116 12.43 -13.12 7.01
C GLY A 116 11.05 -12.53 6.69
N ALA A 117 10.86 -11.22 6.88
CA ALA A 117 9.69 -10.55 6.34
C ALA A 117 9.82 -10.41 4.81
N ALA A 118 8.80 -10.83 4.07
CA ALA A 118 8.75 -10.68 2.61
C ALA A 118 8.33 -9.26 2.20
N LEU A 119 7.48 -8.62 3.01
CA LEU A 119 6.94 -7.28 2.80
C LEU A 119 7.05 -6.43 4.07
N MET A 120 7.15 -5.12 3.87
CA MET A 120 6.91 -4.12 4.90
C MET A 120 5.76 -3.21 4.47
N LEU A 121 4.73 -3.11 5.31
CA LEU A 121 3.61 -2.18 5.17
C LEU A 121 3.87 -0.96 6.04
N ILE A 122 3.67 0.23 5.50
CA ILE A 122 3.95 1.48 6.17
C ILE A 122 2.73 2.39 6.06
N SER A 123 2.18 2.86 7.17
CA SER A 123 0.97 3.70 7.15
C SER A 123 1.17 5.08 6.49
N GLY A 124 2.42 5.56 6.40
CA GLY A 124 2.75 6.87 5.84
C GLY A 124 3.08 6.88 4.33
N THR A 125 2.91 8.05 3.71
CA THR A 125 3.11 8.30 2.26
C THR A 125 4.11 9.42 1.94
N ARG A 126 4.78 9.95 2.97
CA ARG A 126 5.72 11.09 2.88
C ARG A 126 6.97 10.75 2.06
N SER A 127 7.72 11.78 1.67
CA SER A 127 8.96 11.68 0.88
C SER A 127 10.06 10.85 1.52
N LEU A 128 10.02 10.65 2.85
CA LEU A 128 10.90 9.72 3.56
C LEU A 128 10.74 8.30 3.00
N TYR A 129 9.51 7.81 2.84
CA TYR A 129 9.25 6.43 2.40
C TYR A 129 9.47 6.28 0.89
N ARG A 130 8.98 7.23 0.09
CA ARG A 130 9.10 7.16 -1.39
C ARG A 130 10.55 7.08 -1.86
N ARG A 131 11.45 7.84 -1.23
CA ARG A 131 12.90 7.81 -1.55
C ARG A 131 13.60 6.54 -1.06
N ASN A 132 12.94 5.78 -0.19
CA ASN A 132 13.42 4.52 0.36
C ASN A 132 12.62 3.33 -0.19
N GLY A 133 12.27 3.35 -1.48
CA GLY A 133 11.70 2.18 -2.17
C GLY A 133 10.32 1.72 -1.66
N CYS A 134 9.58 2.59 -0.99
CA CYS A 134 8.20 2.31 -0.57
C CYS A 134 7.23 2.96 -1.56
N PHE A 135 6.28 2.19 -2.06
CA PHE A 135 5.37 2.61 -3.12
C PHE A 135 3.91 2.55 -2.67
N ALA A 136 3.08 3.43 -3.22
CA ALA A 136 1.62 3.22 -3.16
C ALA A 136 1.29 1.91 -3.90
N PHE A 137 0.24 1.23 -3.47
CA PHE A 137 -0.09 -0.11 -3.95
C PHE A 137 -1.57 -0.41 -3.78
N GLY A 138 -2.10 -1.23 -4.68
CA GLY A 138 -3.42 -1.83 -4.57
C GLY A 138 -4.56 -0.85 -4.80
N SER A 139 -5.42 -1.15 -5.77
CA SER A 139 -6.60 -0.33 -6.03
C SER A 139 -7.72 -0.57 -5.01
N VAL A 140 -8.26 0.53 -4.47
CA VAL A 140 -9.40 0.56 -3.55
C VAL A 140 -10.46 1.51 -4.09
N ARG A 141 -11.70 1.04 -4.17
CA ARG A 141 -12.87 1.87 -4.46
C ARG A 141 -13.55 2.29 -3.17
N ARG A 142 -13.79 3.59 -3.02
CA ARG A 142 -14.56 4.18 -1.91
C ARG A 142 -15.97 4.48 -2.40
N TYR A 143 -16.93 3.71 -1.91
CA TYR A 143 -18.35 3.88 -2.18
C TYR A 143 -19.02 4.64 -1.04
N ARG A 144 -20.02 5.46 -1.37
CA ARG A 144 -21.02 5.90 -0.38
C ARG A 144 -22.23 4.96 -0.46
N ILE A 145 -22.53 4.28 0.64
CA ILE A 145 -23.54 3.22 0.68
C ILE A 145 -24.95 3.79 0.61
N PRO A 146 -25.85 3.19 -0.19
CA PRO A 146 -27.25 3.61 -0.28
C PRO A 146 -28.06 3.24 0.97
N HIS A 147 -29.01 4.10 1.31
CA HIS A 147 -29.85 4.04 2.52
C HIS A 147 -31.07 3.11 2.41
N LYS A 148 -30.86 1.86 1.99
CA LYS A 148 -31.97 0.91 1.81
C LYS A 148 -31.62 -0.50 2.26
N SER A 149 -31.97 -0.82 3.50
CA SER A 149 -31.86 -2.17 4.04
C SER A 149 -32.95 -3.08 3.46
N ASN A 150 -32.54 -4.27 3.01
CA ASN A 150 -33.42 -5.40 2.70
C ASN A 150 -32.74 -6.67 3.23
N MET A 151 -32.81 -6.88 4.55
CA MET A 151 -32.23 -8.07 5.17
C MET A 151 -32.83 -9.36 4.57
N PRO A 152 -32.01 -10.37 4.23
CA PRO A 152 -32.53 -11.63 3.69
C PRO A 152 -33.50 -12.32 4.65
N SER A 153 -34.50 -13.03 4.12
CA SER A 153 -35.52 -13.71 4.93
C SER A 153 -34.91 -14.69 5.94
N GLY A 154 -35.39 -14.60 7.18
CA GLY A 154 -34.92 -15.41 8.31
C GLY A 154 -33.56 -14.99 8.87
N MET A 155 -32.99 -13.88 8.41
CA MET A 155 -31.81 -13.27 9.04
C MET A 155 -32.22 -12.17 10.00
N THR A 156 -31.46 -12.04 11.09
CA THR A 156 -31.58 -10.96 12.05
C THR A 156 -30.26 -10.21 12.14
N ALA A 157 -30.31 -8.89 12.25
CA ALA A 157 -29.15 -8.09 12.58
C ALA A 157 -29.16 -7.78 14.08
N ARG A 158 -28.00 -7.87 14.74
CA ARG A 158 -27.82 -7.49 16.15
C ARG A 158 -26.38 -7.02 16.40
N LYS A 159 -26.14 -6.43 17.57
CA LYS A 159 -24.76 -6.16 18.02
C LYS A 159 -24.04 -7.47 18.32
N LEU A 160 -22.71 -7.45 18.17
CA LEU A 160 -21.84 -8.54 18.58
C LEU A 160 -21.96 -8.81 20.09
N GLU A 161 -21.95 -10.08 20.47
CA GLU A 161 -21.95 -10.51 21.87
C GLU A 161 -20.69 -11.31 22.21
N PRO A 162 -20.24 -11.37 23.48
CA PRO A 162 -19.05 -12.13 23.86
C PRO A 162 -19.08 -13.63 23.51
N SER A 163 -20.27 -14.22 23.36
CA SER A 163 -20.43 -15.62 22.93
C SER A 163 -20.15 -15.86 21.45
N ASP A 164 -19.91 -14.81 20.65
CA ASP A 164 -19.74 -14.91 19.21
C ASP A 164 -18.29 -15.11 18.76
N TRP A 165 -17.30 -15.00 19.66
CA TRP A 165 -15.88 -14.91 19.30
C TRP A 165 -15.39 -15.98 18.32
N PHE A 166 -15.75 -17.26 18.54
CA PHE A 166 -15.36 -18.33 17.63
C PHE A 166 -15.96 -18.18 16.23
N ARG A 167 -17.23 -17.76 16.15
CA ARG A 167 -17.95 -17.57 14.88
C ARG A 167 -17.43 -16.33 14.15
N LEU A 168 -17.18 -15.25 14.88
CA LEU A 168 -16.61 -14.02 14.33
C LEU A 168 -15.22 -14.26 13.75
N GLN A 169 -14.34 -14.94 14.49
CA GLN A 169 -13.00 -15.27 14.02
C GLN A 169 -13.05 -16.16 12.76
N ALA A 170 -13.92 -17.17 12.75
CA ALA A 170 -14.10 -18.04 11.59
C ALA A 170 -14.56 -17.24 10.34
N LEU A 171 -15.50 -16.31 10.50
CA LEU A 171 -15.94 -15.42 9.41
C LEU A 171 -14.84 -14.46 8.96
N ALA A 172 -14.06 -13.88 9.88
CA ALA A 172 -12.96 -12.99 9.55
C ALA A 172 -11.87 -13.72 8.74
N ASN A 173 -11.61 -14.99 9.10
CA ASN A 173 -10.63 -15.84 8.42
C ASN A 173 -11.18 -16.52 7.15
N SER A 174 -12.46 -16.39 6.83
CA SER A 174 -13.06 -16.99 5.61
C SER A 174 -12.89 -16.14 4.36
N LYS A 175 -12.26 -14.97 4.46
CA LYS A 175 -11.96 -14.11 3.31
C LYS A 175 -10.99 -14.81 2.35
N PRO A 176 -10.92 -14.38 1.07
CA PRO A 176 -9.87 -14.88 0.17
C PRO A 176 -8.47 -14.35 0.55
N ALA A 177 -8.40 -13.22 1.26
CA ALA A 177 -7.17 -12.67 1.81
C ALA A 177 -7.46 -11.84 3.07
N GLY A 178 -6.50 -11.82 4.01
CA GLY A 178 -6.68 -11.14 5.28
C GLY A 178 -5.50 -11.33 6.24
N TYR A 179 -5.56 -10.68 7.40
CA TYR A 179 -4.60 -10.90 8.48
C TYR A 179 -4.94 -12.19 9.23
N ARG A 180 -3.93 -13.03 9.46
CA ARG A 180 -4.09 -14.20 10.34
C ARG A 180 -4.14 -13.73 11.78
N ARG A 181 -5.30 -13.91 12.41
CA ARG A 181 -5.57 -13.42 13.76
C ARG A 181 -6.06 -14.54 14.66
N SER A 182 -5.50 -14.59 15.86
CA SER A 182 -6.11 -15.32 16.96
C SER A 182 -7.37 -14.58 17.44
N ILE A 183 -8.13 -15.21 18.33
CA ILE A 183 -9.29 -14.56 18.96
C ILE A 183 -8.83 -13.36 19.80
N ALA A 184 -7.71 -13.49 20.50
CA ALA A 184 -7.16 -12.42 21.32
C ALA A 184 -6.73 -11.22 20.47
N ASP A 185 -6.07 -11.47 19.32
CA ASP A 185 -5.69 -10.40 18.39
C ASP A 185 -6.92 -9.65 17.88
N LEU A 186 -7.93 -10.38 17.40
CA LEU A 186 -9.15 -9.77 16.88
C LEU A 186 -9.90 -8.96 17.96
N ALA A 187 -10.00 -9.49 19.18
CA ALA A 187 -10.64 -8.79 20.29
C ALA A 187 -9.88 -7.51 20.66
N GLN A 188 -8.54 -7.56 20.66
CA GLN A 188 -7.70 -6.40 20.94
C GLN A 188 -7.81 -5.35 19.85
N GLU A 189 -7.74 -5.73 18.57
CA GLU A 189 -7.90 -4.79 17.44
C GLU A 189 -9.26 -4.10 17.46
N LEU A 190 -10.33 -4.85 17.74
CA LEU A 190 -11.68 -4.28 17.91
C LEU A 190 -11.74 -3.28 19.06
N HIS A 191 -11.08 -3.58 20.18
CA HIS A 191 -11.05 -2.72 21.37
C HIS A 191 -10.17 -1.47 21.20
N SER A 192 -9.05 -1.57 20.48
CA SER A 192 -8.10 -0.47 20.30
C SER A 192 -8.63 0.68 19.44
N GLU A 193 -9.61 0.40 18.58
CA GLU A 193 -10.26 1.39 17.72
C GLU A 193 -9.28 2.19 16.85
N ALA A 194 -8.12 1.62 16.50
CA ALA A 194 -6.96 2.31 15.92
C ALA A 194 -7.30 3.41 14.90
N VAL A 195 -7.94 3.04 13.77
CA VAL A 195 -8.30 3.98 12.70
C VAL A 195 -9.44 4.91 13.13
N ALA A 196 -10.42 4.40 13.88
CA ALA A 196 -11.56 5.20 14.34
C ALA A 196 -11.12 6.32 15.30
N ALA A 197 -10.21 6.02 16.22
CA ALA A 197 -9.67 6.96 17.20
C ALA A 197 -8.94 8.16 16.56
N MET A 198 -8.37 8.00 15.36
CA MET A 198 -7.81 9.11 14.58
C MET A 198 -8.85 10.17 14.22
N TYR A 199 -10.12 9.77 14.13
CA TYR A 199 -11.26 10.63 13.78
C TYR A 199 -12.19 10.89 14.97
N ARG A 200 -11.78 10.52 16.19
CA ARG A 200 -12.61 10.58 17.41
C ARG A 200 -13.92 9.78 17.25
N PHE A 201 -13.83 8.71 16.47
CA PHE A 201 -14.88 7.73 16.29
C PHE A 201 -14.63 6.52 17.18
N HIS A 202 -15.69 5.74 17.38
CA HIS A 202 -15.68 4.46 18.07
C HIS A 202 -16.15 3.34 17.15
N HIS A 203 -15.83 2.11 17.50
CA HIS A 203 -16.28 0.91 16.81
C HIS A 203 -17.66 0.46 17.32
N ASP A 204 -18.59 0.29 16.40
CA ASP A 204 -19.80 -0.49 16.60
C ASP A 204 -19.74 -1.74 15.72
N VAL A 205 -19.91 -2.92 16.34
CA VAL A 205 -19.86 -4.20 15.63
C VAL A 205 -21.27 -4.80 15.53
N PHE A 206 -21.72 -5.01 14.30
CA PHE A 206 -22.98 -5.67 13.99
C PHE A 206 -22.73 -7.02 13.33
N VAL A 207 -23.61 -7.97 13.61
CA VAL A 207 -23.59 -9.32 13.02
C VAL A 207 -24.95 -9.65 12.42
N ALA A 208 -24.94 -10.41 11.33
CA ALA A 208 -26.12 -11.02 10.75
C ALA A 208 -26.17 -12.49 11.16
N GLU A 209 -27.29 -12.89 11.76
CA GLU A 209 -27.50 -14.24 12.29
C GLU A 209 -28.68 -14.93 11.60
N LYS A 210 -28.52 -16.23 11.30
CA LYS A 210 -29.60 -17.13 10.91
C LYS A 210 -29.48 -18.44 11.67
N ASN A 211 -30.55 -18.84 12.37
CA ASN A 211 -30.61 -20.11 13.11
C ASN A 211 -29.41 -20.34 14.06
N GLY A 212 -28.96 -19.31 14.81
CA GLY A 212 -27.82 -19.44 15.73
C GLY A 212 -26.43 -19.40 15.06
N GLN A 213 -26.35 -19.17 13.74
CA GLN A 213 -25.11 -19.07 13.00
C GLN A 213 -24.90 -17.66 12.46
N LEU A 214 -23.70 -17.13 12.64
CA LEU A 214 -23.32 -15.85 12.05
C LEU A 214 -23.00 -16.05 10.56
N GLU A 215 -23.58 -15.21 9.71
CA GLU A 215 -23.41 -15.26 8.24
C GLU A 215 -22.61 -14.06 7.71
N ALA A 216 -22.57 -12.96 8.46
CA ALA A 216 -21.78 -11.77 8.16
C ALA A 216 -21.54 -10.94 9.42
N TYR A 217 -20.54 -10.07 9.35
CA TYR A 217 -20.32 -9.01 10.34
C TYR A 217 -19.88 -7.72 9.65
N ALA A 218 -20.06 -6.60 10.33
CA ALA A 218 -19.53 -5.29 9.95
C ALA A 218 -19.04 -4.55 11.19
N VAL A 219 -17.83 -4.00 11.09
CA VAL A 219 -17.25 -3.07 12.07
C VAL A 219 -17.37 -1.67 11.49
N ILE A 220 -18.07 -0.81 12.21
CA ILE A 220 -18.40 0.54 11.80
C ILE A 220 -17.65 1.52 12.69
N ALA A 221 -16.91 2.44 12.10
CA ALA A 221 -16.38 3.61 12.79
C ALA A 221 -17.38 4.76 12.66
N SER A 222 -17.84 5.29 13.79
CA SER A 222 -18.71 6.47 13.82
C SER A 222 -18.53 7.27 15.12
N GLY A 223 -18.92 8.53 15.11
CA GLY A 223 -18.80 9.41 16.27
C GLY A 223 -19.22 10.85 15.93
N PRO A 224 -18.93 11.81 16.81
CA PRO A 224 -19.22 13.22 16.56
C PRO A 224 -18.52 13.72 15.29
N ILE A 225 -19.30 14.35 14.40
CA ILE A 225 -18.78 14.97 13.17
C ILE A 225 -18.82 16.49 13.38
N PRO A 226 -17.66 17.19 13.32
CA PRO A 226 -17.63 18.64 13.43
C PRO A 226 -18.49 19.32 12.36
N ALA A 227 -19.09 20.46 12.69
CA ALA A 227 -19.74 21.31 11.69
C ALA A 227 -18.71 21.69 10.61
N ASP A 228 -19.15 21.70 9.34
CA ASP A 228 -18.31 22.00 8.17
C ASP A 228 -17.19 20.98 7.87
N SER A 229 -17.29 19.76 8.41
CA SER A 229 -16.39 18.65 8.06
C SER A 229 -16.99 17.73 6.99
N ASP A 230 -16.15 17.25 6.06
CA ASP A 230 -16.47 16.18 5.12
C ASP A 230 -16.27 14.77 5.72
N LEU A 231 -16.06 14.67 7.03
CA LEU A 231 -15.91 13.40 7.73
C LEU A 231 -17.24 12.64 7.72
N GLU A 232 -17.16 11.33 7.53
CA GLU A 232 -18.31 10.44 7.48
C GLU A 232 -18.03 9.14 8.21
N PRO A 233 -19.06 8.49 8.78
CA PRO A 233 -18.94 7.13 9.26
C PRO A 233 -18.46 6.20 8.16
N PHE A 234 -17.70 5.19 8.52
CA PHE A 234 -17.12 4.26 7.55
C PHE A 234 -17.01 2.83 8.07
N ILE A 235 -16.99 1.89 7.14
CA ILE A 235 -16.74 0.48 7.42
C ILE A 235 -15.23 0.27 7.60
N VAL A 236 -14.83 -0.13 8.80
CA VAL A 236 -13.44 -0.49 9.13
C VAL A 236 -13.13 -1.88 8.58
N GLU A 237 -14.02 -2.83 8.81
CA GLU A 237 -13.90 -4.20 8.31
C GLU A 237 -15.29 -4.82 8.18
N TRP A 238 -15.45 -5.75 7.24
CA TRP A 238 -16.66 -6.56 7.11
C TRP A 238 -16.25 -7.96 6.68
N GLY A 239 -17.07 -8.97 6.98
CA GLY A 239 -16.85 -10.34 6.54
C GLY A 239 -18.14 -11.12 6.32
N GLY A 240 -18.00 -12.35 5.82
CA GLY A 240 -19.13 -13.15 5.35
C GLY A 240 -19.50 -12.91 3.89
N LYS A 241 -20.68 -13.37 3.48
CA LYS A 241 -21.14 -13.23 2.08
C LYS A 241 -21.55 -11.77 1.81
N ALA A 242 -21.04 -11.17 0.74
CA ALA A 242 -21.37 -9.77 0.38
C ALA A 242 -22.88 -9.48 0.29
N ALA A 243 -23.67 -10.44 -0.21
CA ALA A 243 -25.13 -10.34 -0.29
C ALA A 243 -25.85 -10.33 1.07
N VAL A 244 -25.14 -10.61 2.16
CA VAL A 244 -25.62 -10.52 3.54
C VAL A 244 -24.99 -9.32 4.25
N ALA A 245 -23.68 -9.11 4.04
CA ALA A 245 -22.93 -8.01 4.65
C ALA A 245 -23.47 -6.63 4.23
N LEU A 246 -23.80 -6.42 2.95
CA LEU A 246 -24.33 -5.12 2.50
C LEU A 246 -25.69 -4.77 3.14
N PRO A 247 -26.71 -5.65 3.13
CA PRO A 247 -27.94 -5.42 3.90
C PRO A 247 -27.70 -5.23 5.41
N LEU A 248 -26.77 -5.97 6.02
CA LEU A 248 -26.40 -5.80 7.42
C LEU A 248 -25.86 -4.39 7.71
N ILE A 249 -24.98 -3.89 6.84
CA ILE A 249 -24.44 -2.52 6.95
C ILE A 249 -25.55 -1.49 6.86
N GLN A 250 -26.48 -1.64 5.92
CA GLN A 250 -27.60 -0.72 5.75
C GLN A 250 -28.58 -0.74 6.93
N GLU A 251 -28.83 -1.92 7.49
CA GLU A 251 -29.63 -2.10 8.71
C GLU A 251 -28.93 -1.43 9.92
N ALA A 252 -27.62 -1.62 10.06
CA ALA A 252 -26.83 -0.97 11.11
C ALA A 252 -26.89 0.57 10.98
N MET A 253 -26.76 1.12 9.76
CA MET A 253 -26.93 2.56 9.51
C MET A 253 -28.29 3.08 9.99
N THR A 254 -29.38 2.33 9.73
CA THR A 254 -30.72 2.72 10.19
C THR A 254 -30.82 2.75 11.71
N ARG A 255 -30.28 1.73 12.39
CA ARG A 255 -30.29 1.65 13.87
C ARG A 255 -29.44 2.72 14.53
N MET A 256 -28.32 3.05 13.92
CA MET A 256 -27.40 4.09 14.37
C MET A 256 -27.83 5.50 13.94
N GLN A 257 -28.92 5.63 13.16
CA GLN A 257 -29.43 6.89 12.62
C GLN A 257 -28.39 7.66 11.78
N LEU A 258 -27.49 6.94 11.11
CA LEU A 258 -26.45 7.54 10.26
C LEU A 258 -27.04 7.86 8.90
N SER A 259 -26.80 9.04 8.34
CA SER A 259 -27.30 9.47 7.02
C SER A 259 -26.41 9.06 5.85
N SER A 260 -25.16 8.70 6.11
CA SER A 260 -24.20 8.18 5.12
C SER A 260 -23.25 7.17 5.75
N MET A 261 -22.61 6.37 4.91
CA MET A 261 -21.58 5.41 5.29
C MET A 261 -20.63 5.19 4.12
N LEU A 262 -19.34 5.21 4.39
CA LEU A 262 -18.32 4.86 3.41
C LEU A 262 -17.97 3.38 3.48
N LEU A 263 -17.85 2.74 2.32
CA LEU A 263 -17.34 1.37 2.20
C LEU A 263 -16.15 1.36 1.26
N PHE A 264 -15.07 0.73 1.72
CA PHE A 264 -13.85 0.51 0.95
C PHE A 264 -13.85 -0.92 0.40
N ALA A 265 -13.73 -1.05 -0.92
CA ALA A 265 -13.64 -2.33 -1.61
C ALA A 265 -12.32 -2.41 -2.38
N ALA A 266 -11.43 -3.29 -1.95
CA ALA A 266 -10.22 -3.63 -2.68
C ALA A 266 -10.57 -4.39 -3.98
N SER A 267 -9.65 -4.40 -4.95
CA SER A 267 -9.81 -5.03 -6.27
C SER A 267 -10.35 -6.47 -6.25
N HIS A 268 -10.03 -7.25 -5.21
CA HIS A 268 -10.48 -8.63 -5.08
C HIS A 268 -11.93 -8.79 -4.56
N GLU A 269 -12.54 -7.74 -4.00
CA GLU A 269 -13.89 -7.75 -3.43
C GLU A 269 -14.98 -7.66 -4.53
N ARG A 270 -14.82 -8.43 -5.60
CA ARG A 270 -15.63 -8.37 -6.84
C ARG A 270 -17.12 -8.58 -6.60
N ARG A 271 -17.50 -9.41 -5.63
CA ARG A 271 -18.91 -9.65 -5.29
C ARG A 271 -19.55 -8.42 -4.63
N MET A 272 -18.82 -7.73 -3.76
CA MET A 272 -19.28 -6.48 -3.16
C MET A 272 -19.38 -5.38 -4.21
N MET A 273 -18.33 -5.21 -5.04
CA MET A 273 -18.34 -4.23 -6.12
C MET A 273 -19.51 -4.44 -7.08
N LYS A 274 -19.81 -5.69 -7.46
CA LYS A 274 -20.97 -6.03 -8.30
C LYS A 274 -22.32 -5.64 -7.68
N LEU A 275 -22.47 -5.79 -6.36
CA LEU A 275 -23.67 -5.35 -5.65
C LEU A 275 -23.81 -3.82 -5.59
N LEU A 276 -22.69 -3.11 -5.73
CA LEU A 276 -22.60 -1.66 -5.74
C LEU A 276 -22.47 -1.10 -7.16
N ASP A 277 -22.65 -1.92 -8.21
CA ASP A 277 -22.62 -1.46 -9.59
C ASP A 277 -23.68 -0.36 -9.81
N GLY A 278 -23.31 0.72 -10.50
CA GLY A 278 -24.15 1.89 -10.71
C GLY A 278 -24.12 2.92 -9.57
N HIS A 279 -23.51 2.61 -8.42
CA HIS A 279 -23.26 3.60 -7.37
C HIS A 279 -21.97 4.40 -7.64
N PRO A 280 -21.95 5.71 -7.38
CA PRO A 280 -20.75 6.52 -7.55
C PRO A 280 -19.67 6.09 -6.54
N TYR A 281 -18.43 6.06 -7.01
CA TYR A 281 -17.25 5.80 -6.19
C TYR A 281 -16.09 6.67 -6.60
N THR A 282 -15.14 6.87 -5.70
CA THR A 282 -13.80 7.35 -6.01
C THR A 282 -12.81 6.19 -5.94
N SER A 283 -11.72 6.28 -6.68
CA SER A 283 -10.64 5.29 -6.63
C SER A 283 -9.41 5.89 -5.96
N SER A 284 -8.73 5.08 -5.16
CA SER A 284 -7.44 5.42 -4.57
C SER A 284 -6.58 4.17 -4.48
N HIS A 285 -5.33 4.35 -4.05
CA HIS A 285 -4.54 3.22 -3.58
C HIS A 285 -4.96 2.82 -2.17
N ASN A 286 -4.41 1.70 -1.70
CA ASN A 286 -4.47 1.31 -0.30
C ASN A 286 -3.80 2.37 0.58
N GLN A 287 -4.18 2.46 1.85
CA GLN A 287 -3.61 3.47 2.74
C GLN A 287 -2.16 3.13 3.06
N GLY A 288 -1.28 4.12 2.88
CA GLY A 288 0.14 3.97 3.16
C GLY A 288 0.97 3.54 1.95
N THR A 289 2.08 2.86 2.21
CA THR A 289 3.01 2.36 1.20
C THR A 289 3.47 0.94 1.53
N VAL A 290 3.95 0.22 0.53
CA VAL A 290 4.57 -1.11 0.66
C VAL A 290 6.01 -1.08 0.18
N ARG A 291 6.88 -1.83 0.86
CA ARG A 291 8.22 -2.16 0.38
C ARG A 291 8.34 -3.68 0.27
N ILE A 292 8.84 -4.16 -0.86
CA ILE A 292 9.24 -5.55 -1.03
C ILE A 292 10.60 -5.70 -0.35
N MET A 293 10.63 -6.47 0.74
CA MET A 293 11.84 -6.66 1.53
C MET A 293 12.75 -7.73 0.92
N ASN A 294 12.13 -8.83 0.48
CA ASN A 294 12.84 -9.94 -0.15
C ASN A 294 11.95 -10.56 -1.23
N LEU A 295 12.22 -10.26 -2.49
CA LEU A 295 11.40 -10.71 -3.61
C LEU A 295 11.46 -12.24 -3.84
N PRO A 296 12.63 -12.90 -3.79
CA PRO A 296 12.69 -14.37 -3.84
C PRO A 296 11.83 -15.04 -2.75
N LEU A 297 11.94 -14.57 -1.51
CA LEU A 297 11.15 -15.08 -0.39
C LEU A 297 9.65 -14.81 -0.57
N LEU A 298 9.28 -13.61 -1.04
CA LEU A 298 7.89 -13.29 -1.35
C LEU A 298 7.32 -14.24 -2.40
N TRP A 299 8.10 -14.53 -3.44
CA TRP A 299 7.69 -15.41 -4.53
C TRP A 299 7.50 -16.86 -4.05
N GLU A 300 8.42 -17.36 -3.22
CA GLU A 300 8.32 -18.67 -2.56
C GLU A 300 7.05 -18.73 -1.68
N GLN A 301 6.81 -17.72 -0.85
CA GLN A 301 5.62 -17.67 0.02
C GLN A 301 4.31 -17.61 -0.78
N LEU A 302 4.33 -17.06 -1.99
CA LEU A 302 3.18 -16.96 -2.90
C LEU A 302 2.94 -18.20 -3.76
N GLU A 303 3.88 -19.14 -3.84
CA GLU A 303 3.77 -20.34 -4.68
C GLU A 303 2.45 -21.11 -4.48
N PRO A 304 1.98 -21.37 -3.25
CA PRO A 304 0.69 -22.05 -3.03
C PRO A 304 -0.52 -21.26 -3.56
N TYR A 305 -0.46 -19.92 -3.57
CA TYR A 305 -1.50 -19.09 -4.16
C TYR A 305 -1.50 -19.23 -5.68
N PHE A 306 -0.31 -19.18 -6.30
CA PHE A 306 -0.18 -19.31 -7.74
C PHE A 306 -0.66 -20.67 -8.25
N GLU A 307 -0.36 -21.76 -7.52
CA GLU A 307 -0.83 -23.11 -7.86
C GLU A 307 -2.36 -23.18 -7.85
N ALA A 308 -2.98 -22.63 -6.81
CA ALA A 308 -4.42 -22.55 -6.69
C ALA A 308 -5.06 -21.66 -7.78
N ALA A 309 -4.42 -20.54 -8.13
CA ALA A 309 -4.88 -19.64 -9.17
C ALA A 309 -4.82 -20.31 -10.56
N ALA A 310 -3.73 -20.99 -10.89
CA ALA A 310 -3.58 -21.75 -12.14
C ALA A 310 -4.66 -22.83 -12.26
N ALA A 311 -4.88 -23.61 -11.18
CA ALA A 311 -5.91 -24.65 -11.14
C ALA A 311 -7.32 -24.07 -11.33
N THR A 312 -7.61 -22.93 -10.69
CA THR A 312 -8.90 -22.22 -10.83
C THR A 312 -9.13 -21.71 -12.26
N ALA A 313 -8.07 -21.25 -12.92
CA ALA A 313 -8.10 -20.80 -14.31
C ALA A 313 -8.11 -21.97 -15.32
N GLY A 314 -8.01 -23.24 -14.86
CA GLY A 314 -7.90 -24.41 -15.73
C GLY A 314 -6.59 -24.43 -16.54
N ARG A 315 -5.52 -23.82 -16.00
CA ARG A 315 -4.21 -23.69 -16.64
C ARG A 315 -3.17 -24.56 -15.96
N VAL A 316 -2.17 -24.98 -16.75
CA VAL A 316 -0.89 -25.42 -16.21
C VAL A 316 -0.15 -24.19 -15.70
N MET A 317 0.55 -24.31 -14.57
CA MET A 317 1.41 -23.24 -14.04
C MET A 317 2.38 -22.76 -15.13
N PRO A 318 2.46 -21.45 -15.42
CA PRO A 318 3.45 -20.94 -16.34
C PRO A 318 4.85 -21.27 -15.85
N SER A 319 5.76 -21.58 -16.78
CA SER A 319 7.18 -21.72 -16.45
C SER A 319 7.77 -20.34 -16.14
N TRP A 320 7.62 -19.89 -14.90
CA TRP A 320 8.07 -18.57 -14.46
C TRP A 320 9.01 -18.63 -13.25
N GLY A 321 9.49 -17.46 -12.80
CA GLY A 321 10.25 -17.34 -11.58
C GLY A 321 11.00 -16.02 -11.48
N ILE A 322 11.65 -15.81 -10.35
CA ILE A 322 12.45 -14.61 -10.09
C ILE A 322 13.92 -14.88 -10.43
N LYS A 323 14.48 -14.05 -11.32
CA LYS A 323 15.91 -14.06 -11.62
C LYS A 323 16.56 -12.79 -11.10
N ARG A 324 17.53 -12.93 -10.19
CA ARG A 324 18.37 -11.82 -9.75
C ARG A 324 19.30 -11.38 -10.88
N LEU A 325 19.30 -10.09 -11.20
CA LEU A 325 20.18 -9.46 -12.20
C LEU A 325 21.37 -8.76 -11.52
N SER A 326 21.11 -8.07 -10.40
CA SER A 326 22.10 -7.39 -9.58
C SER A 326 21.68 -7.43 -8.10
N ASP A 327 22.31 -6.65 -7.21
CA ASP A 327 21.94 -6.64 -5.78
C ASP A 327 20.52 -6.09 -5.53
N GLU A 328 20.06 -5.17 -6.38
CA GLU A 328 18.75 -4.50 -6.21
C GLU A 328 17.78 -4.77 -7.37
N GLU A 329 18.21 -5.44 -8.44
CA GLU A 329 17.40 -5.64 -9.64
C GLU A 329 17.05 -7.10 -9.90
N TYR A 330 15.79 -7.33 -10.25
CA TYR A 330 15.23 -8.64 -10.54
C TYR A 330 14.45 -8.61 -11.86
N ALA A 331 14.47 -9.73 -12.56
CA ALA A 331 13.63 -9.99 -13.73
C ALA A 331 12.59 -11.06 -13.42
N LEU A 332 11.40 -10.90 -14.00
CA LEU A 332 10.43 -11.98 -14.15
C LEU A 332 10.90 -12.86 -15.30
N ARG A 333 11.24 -14.12 -15.01
CA ARG A 333 11.37 -15.14 -16.05
C ARG A 333 9.97 -15.62 -16.42
N LEU A 334 9.63 -15.63 -17.70
CA LEU A 334 8.36 -16.14 -18.20
C LEU A 334 8.63 -16.95 -19.49
N GLY A 335 8.61 -18.27 -19.38
CA GLY A 335 9.18 -19.15 -20.39
C GLY A 335 10.69 -18.93 -20.52
N ASP A 336 11.14 -18.66 -21.74
CA ASP A 336 12.54 -18.36 -22.07
C ASP A 336 12.86 -16.86 -21.98
N GLU A 337 11.85 -16.01 -21.77
CA GLU A 337 12.04 -14.57 -21.69
C GLU A 337 12.40 -14.11 -20.28
N LEU A 338 13.28 -13.12 -20.20
CA LEU A 338 13.62 -12.41 -18.97
C LEU A 338 13.16 -10.97 -19.10
N ILE A 339 12.26 -10.54 -18.23
CA ILE A 339 11.65 -9.22 -18.25
C ILE A 339 12.13 -8.46 -17.02
N PRO A 340 13.11 -7.54 -17.15
CA PRO A 340 13.58 -6.72 -16.03
C PRO A 340 12.47 -5.81 -15.51
N LEU A 341 12.29 -5.77 -14.20
CA LEU A 341 11.31 -4.91 -13.54
C LEU A 341 12.00 -4.14 -12.41
N SER A 342 11.75 -2.83 -12.34
CA SER A 342 12.14 -2.02 -11.19
C SER A 342 11.34 -2.43 -9.95
N SER A 343 11.79 -2.07 -8.75
CA SER A 343 11.05 -2.33 -7.50
C SER A 343 9.63 -1.77 -7.53
N ARG A 344 9.43 -0.65 -8.22
CA ARG A 344 8.11 -0.05 -8.43
C ARG A 344 7.25 -0.87 -9.39
N ALA A 345 7.84 -1.34 -10.50
CA ALA A 345 7.13 -2.19 -11.46
C ALA A 345 6.72 -3.54 -10.82
N TRP A 346 7.54 -4.08 -9.93
CA TRP A 346 7.17 -5.23 -9.11
C TRP A 346 5.97 -4.93 -8.20
N ALA A 347 5.99 -3.81 -7.47
CA ALA A 347 4.85 -3.43 -6.62
C ALA A 347 3.55 -3.28 -7.44
N LEU A 348 3.61 -2.61 -8.59
CA LEU A 348 2.45 -2.46 -9.49
C LEU A 348 1.94 -3.82 -10.00
N LEU A 349 2.82 -4.68 -10.50
CA LEU A 349 2.42 -6.02 -10.96
C LEU A 349 1.71 -6.80 -9.84
N LEU A 350 2.31 -6.82 -8.64
CA LEU A 350 1.80 -7.61 -7.51
C LEU A 350 0.45 -7.10 -7.01
N PHE A 351 0.26 -5.78 -6.89
CA PHE A 351 -0.89 -5.22 -6.17
C PHE A 351 -1.93 -4.55 -7.07
N ASP A 352 -1.55 -4.14 -8.28
CA ASP A 352 -2.40 -3.39 -9.21
C ASP A 352 -2.62 -4.14 -10.55
N GLY A 353 -1.75 -5.10 -10.88
CA GLY A 353 -1.89 -6.02 -12.01
C GLY A 353 -1.03 -5.66 -13.23
N PRO A 354 -1.06 -6.50 -14.27
CA PRO A 354 -0.19 -6.32 -15.46
C PRO A 354 -0.59 -5.12 -16.33
N ASP A 355 -1.82 -4.62 -16.16
CA ASP A 355 -2.34 -3.44 -16.87
C ASP A 355 -2.22 -2.15 -16.06
N ALA A 356 -1.57 -2.20 -14.89
CA ALA A 356 -1.46 -1.05 -14.00
C ALA A 356 -0.68 0.10 -14.64
N GLU A 357 -1.17 1.32 -14.44
CA GLU A 357 -0.45 2.54 -14.80
C GLU A 357 0.48 2.95 -13.65
N PRO A 358 1.76 3.24 -13.91
CA PRO A 358 2.62 3.86 -12.92
C PRO A 358 2.08 5.25 -12.55
N ASP A 359 1.43 5.37 -11.39
CA ASP A 359 1.09 6.67 -10.82
C ASP A 359 2.38 7.32 -10.31
N ASP A 360 2.98 8.30 -11.03
CA ASP A 360 4.20 8.99 -10.55
C ASP A 360 3.92 9.92 -9.35
N GLY A 361 2.75 9.76 -8.72
CA GLY A 361 2.27 10.51 -7.59
C GLY A 361 1.90 11.94 -7.99
N PRO A 362 1.58 12.80 -7.00
CA PRO A 362 1.31 14.21 -7.26
C PRO A 362 2.50 14.94 -7.94
N ASP A 363 3.72 14.39 -7.84
CA ASP A 363 4.93 14.91 -8.49
C ASP A 363 4.94 14.63 -10.02
N ALA A 364 4.12 13.70 -10.52
CA ALA A 364 3.86 13.47 -11.95
C ALA A 364 3.18 14.69 -12.58
N PHE A 365 2.12 15.16 -11.91
CA PHE A 365 1.32 16.29 -12.35
C PHE A 365 2.16 17.56 -12.36
N VAL A 366 2.96 17.78 -11.33
CA VAL A 366 3.91 18.91 -11.26
C VAL A 366 4.96 18.83 -12.37
N ARG A 367 5.53 17.64 -12.65
CA ARG A 367 6.50 17.46 -13.75
C ARG A 367 5.84 17.60 -15.13
N LYS A 368 4.63 17.10 -15.30
CA LYS A 368 3.83 17.22 -16.52
C LYS A 368 3.47 18.68 -16.80
N MET A 369 2.99 19.41 -15.79
CA MET A 369 2.76 20.86 -15.90
C MET A 369 4.04 21.64 -16.17
N ALA A 370 5.17 21.27 -15.56
CA ALA A 370 6.47 21.91 -15.82
C ALA A 370 7.01 21.61 -17.23
N LEU A 371 6.74 20.42 -17.78
CA LEU A 371 7.07 20.03 -19.15
C LEU A 371 6.15 20.72 -20.17
N GLU A 372 4.86 20.82 -19.89
CA GLU A 372 3.87 21.52 -20.71
C GLU A 372 4.17 23.04 -20.75
N GLN A 373 4.50 23.65 -19.61
CA GLN A 373 4.96 25.05 -19.55
C GLN A 373 6.30 25.27 -20.28
N ARG A 374 7.22 24.30 -20.27
CA ARG A 374 8.46 24.35 -21.06
C ARG A 374 8.23 24.21 -22.56
N ALA A 375 7.23 23.43 -22.97
CA ALA A 375 6.84 23.29 -24.36
C ALA A 375 6.15 24.55 -24.90
N GLU A 376 5.39 25.27 -24.08
CA GLU A 376 4.78 26.56 -24.43
C GLU A 376 5.80 27.72 -24.52
N LEU A 377 6.95 27.61 -23.86
CA LEU A 377 8.00 28.64 -23.83
C LEU A 377 9.05 28.53 -24.94
N LEU A 378 8.91 27.59 -25.88
CA LEU A 378 9.74 27.52 -27.10
C LEU A 378 9.05 28.28 -28.23
N PRO A 379 9.57 29.45 -28.69
CA PRO A 379 9.01 30.11 -29.85
C PRO A 379 9.31 29.28 -31.10
N THR A 380 8.27 29.01 -31.87
CA THR A 380 8.32 28.62 -33.28
C THR A 380 9.08 29.68 -34.08
N MET A 381 10.41 29.54 -34.17
CA MET A 381 11.22 30.25 -35.15
C MET A 381 11.13 29.53 -36.50
N ALA A 382 9.96 29.64 -37.14
CA ALA A 382 9.80 29.43 -38.57
C ALA A 382 9.49 30.79 -39.20
N GLY A 383 10.54 31.54 -39.52
CA GLY A 383 10.46 32.88 -40.10
C GLY A 383 11.54 33.08 -41.15
N THR A 384 11.19 32.75 -42.39
CA THR A 384 11.56 33.44 -43.64
C THR A 384 12.79 34.36 -43.63
N SER A 385 13.83 34.01 -44.40
CA SER A 385 14.63 35.02 -45.11
C SER A 385 15.07 34.52 -46.49
N SER A 386 14.74 35.32 -47.48
CA SER A 386 14.97 35.20 -48.91
C SER A 386 16.46 35.20 -49.31
N ARG A 387 16.77 34.50 -50.41
CA ARG A 387 18.06 34.52 -51.10
C ARG A 387 18.19 35.72 -52.05
N SER A 388 19.39 36.30 -52.16
CA SER A 388 20.05 36.72 -53.42
C SER A 388 21.53 37.11 -53.18
N PRO A 389 22.42 37.11 -54.21
CA PRO A 389 23.74 36.46 -54.11
C PRO A 389 25.01 37.32 -54.34
N ALA A 390 26.15 36.81 -53.82
CA ALA A 390 27.57 36.86 -54.29
C ALA A 390 28.28 38.23 -54.53
N PRO A 391 29.64 38.31 -54.64
CA PRO A 391 30.67 37.26 -54.63
C PRO A 391 31.87 37.53 -53.69
N SER A 392 32.65 36.50 -53.34
CA SER A 392 34.07 36.69 -53.01
C SER A 392 34.88 35.47 -53.42
N GLY A 393 36.06 35.74 -53.99
CA GLY A 393 36.88 34.78 -54.71
C GLY A 393 38.05 34.18 -53.91
N HIS A 394 38.80 33.39 -54.67
CA HIS A 394 40.14 32.85 -54.43
C HIS A 394 40.33 31.69 -53.43
N LEU A 395 40.49 30.51 -54.05
CA LEU A 395 41.31 29.33 -53.70
C LEU A 395 42.82 29.70 -53.60
N PRO A 396 43.70 28.91 -52.93
CA PRO A 396 44.06 27.50 -53.26
C PRO A 396 43.98 26.53 -52.06
N GLU A 397 43.52 25.28 -52.21
CA GLU A 397 44.17 24.10 -52.82
C GLU A 397 45.41 23.59 -52.04
N MET A 398 45.31 22.37 -51.47
CA MET A 398 46.36 21.33 -51.43
C MET A 398 45.77 19.99 -51.01
N ALA A 399 46.13 18.97 -51.79
CA ALA A 399 45.53 17.63 -51.88
C ALA A 399 46.07 16.63 -50.84
N GLY A 400 45.41 15.46 -50.72
CA GLY A 400 46.08 14.30 -50.13
C GLY A 400 45.25 13.11 -49.65
N THR A 401 44.69 12.36 -50.61
CA THR A 401 44.50 10.89 -50.58
C THR A 401 43.40 10.23 -49.73
N SER A 402 42.68 9.39 -50.48
CA SER A 402 41.61 8.46 -50.20
C SER A 402 42.08 7.11 -49.62
N SER A 403 41.25 6.47 -48.79
CA SER A 403 41.03 5.02 -48.87
C SER A 403 39.66 4.64 -48.32
N SER A 404 38.86 4.04 -49.19
CA SER A 404 37.56 3.43 -48.96
C SER A 404 37.67 2.06 -48.29
N SER A 405 36.76 1.73 -47.37
CA SER A 405 36.19 0.38 -47.29
C SER A 405 34.81 0.40 -46.67
N ALA A 406 33.88 -0.22 -47.38
CA ALA A 406 32.44 -0.22 -47.19
C ALA A 406 31.97 -0.93 -45.92
N SER A 407 30.93 -0.40 -45.28
CA SER A 407 30.08 -1.15 -44.35
C SER A 407 28.65 -1.14 -44.90
N SER A 408 28.15 -2.34 -45.17
CA SER A 408 26.84 -2.63 -45.75
C SER A 408 25.69 -2.19 -44.85
N THR A 409 24.89 -1.25 -45.32
CA THR A 409 23.56 -0.93 -44.80
C THR A 409 22.54 -1.96 -45.29
N ALA A 410 22.20 -2.92 -44.42
CA ALA A 410 21.04 -3.76 -44.60
C ALA A 410 19.78 -3.02 -44.10
N LYS A 411 18.84 -2.83 -45.01
CA LYS A 411 17.54 -2.18 -44.84
C LYS A 411 16.72 -2.88 -43.75
N LEU A 412 16.37 -2.16 -42.68
CA LEU A 412 15.21 -2.50 -41.86
C LEU A 412 13.95 -2.21 -42.67
N THR A 413 13.33 -3.26 -43.19
CA THR A 413 11.96 -3.24 -43.71
C THR A 413 11.02 -3.04 -42.54
N GLY A 414 10.30 -1.92 -42.53
CA GLY A 414 9.23 -1.65 -41.59
C GLY A 414 8.08 -2.62 -41.78
N SER A 415 7.79 -3.42 -40.77
CA SER A 415 6.45 -3.92 -40.49
C SER A 415 5.93 -3.14 -39.29
N GLY A 416 4.80 -2.46 -39.46
CA GLY A 416 4.18 -1.63 -38.43
C GLY A 416 3.90 -2.44 -37.16
N ILE A 417 4.73 -2.24 -36.16
CA ILE A 417 4.38 -2.52 -34.77
C ILE A 417 3.42 -1.40 -34.38
N LYS A 418 2.14 -1.72 -34.18
CA LYS A 418 1.22 -0.83 -33.47
C LYS A 418 1.92 -0.46 -32.15
N ALA A 419 2.08 0.82 -31.88
CA ALA A 419 2.63 1.29 -30.61
C ALA A 419 1.80 0.67 -29.48
N ASP A 420 2.39 -0.31 -28.81
CA ASP A 420 1.78 -1.01 -27.69
C ASP A 420 1.79 -0.02 -26.52
N ASN A 421 0.63 0.56 -26.23
CA ASN A 421 0.48 1.63 -25.24
C ASN A 421 0.53 1.09 -23.79
N ARG A 422 1.19 -0.06 -23.56
CA ARG A 422 1.28 -0.74 -22.26
C ARG A 422 2.42 -0.18 -21.42
N LEU A 423 2.14 0.01 -20.13
CA LEU A 423 2.95 0.79 -19.20
C LEU A 423 3.90 -0.05 -18.34
N LEU A 424 3.58 -1.33 -18.12
CA LEU A 424 4.54 -2.36 -17.73
C LEU A 424 5.09 -3.03 -18.99
N PRO A 425 6.35 -3.53 -19.00
CA PRO A 425 7.04 -4.00 -20.20
C PRO A 425 6.59 -5.40 -20.65
N PHE A 426 5.29 -5.66 -20.64
CA PHE A 426 4.67 -6.91 -21.04
C PHE A 426 4.03 -6.77 -22.43
N SER A 427 4.23 -7.78 -23.27
CA SER A 427 3.42 -7.94 -24.49
C SER A 427 1.98 -8.32 -24.15
N GLU A 428 1.09 -8.33 -25.16
CA GLU A 428 -0.34 -8.59 -24.97
C GLU A 428 -0.60 -9.97 -24.41
N SER A 429 0.06 -10.96 -25.00
CA SER A 429 -0.03 -12.35 -24.58
C SER A 429 0.53 -12.56 -23.16
N GLN A 430 1.57 -11.81 -22.78
CA GLN A 430 2.12 -11.87 -21.43
C GLN A 430 1.16 -11.25 -20.41
N ALA A 431 0.62 -10.07 -20.70
CA ALA A 431 -0.36 -9.42 -19.82
C ALA A 431 -1.61 -10.29 -19.66
N GLU A 432 -2.13 -10.86 -20.75
CA GLU A 432 -3.27 -11.80 -20.70
C GLU A 432 -3.00 -13.01 -19.81
N LEU A 433 -1.81 -13.60 -19.87
CA LEU A 433 -1.42 -14.71 -19.01
C LEU A 433 -1.33 -14.27 -17.53
N LEU A 434 -0.78 -13.09 -17.26
CA LEU A 434 -0.55 -12.58 -15.90
C LEU A 434 -1.86 -12.18 -15.18
N ARG A 435 -2.92 -11.81 -15.91
CA ARG A 435 -4.23 -11.41 -15.33
C ARG A 435 -4.91 -12.49 -14.50
N ASP A 436 -4.55 -13.76 -14.70
CA ASP A 436 -5.12 -14.86 -13.90
C ASP A 436 -4.47 -14.96 -12.50
N PHE A 437 -3.31 -14.34 -12.32
CA PHE A 437 -2.51 -14.39 -11.09
C PHE A 437 -2.39 -13.04 -10.38
N PHE A 438 -2.63 -11.95 -11.11
CA PHE A 438 -2.45 -10.59 -10.63
C PHE A 438 -3.65 -9.68 -10.98
N PRO A 439 -3.96 -8.68 -10.15
CA PRO A 439 -3.32 -8.38 -8.87
C PRO A 439 -3.60 -9.45 -7.81
N LEU A 440 -2.68 -9.59 -6.85
CA LEU A 440 -2.87 -10.43 -5.69
C LEU A 440 -4.10 -9.95 -4.91
N PRO A 441 -4.96 -10.84 -4.39
CA PRO A 441 -5.97 -10.43 -3.43
C PRO A 441 -5.26 -10.01 -2.15
N PHE A 442 -5.20 -8.70 -1.90
CA PHE A 442 -4.50 -8.13 -0.74
C PHE A 442 -5.48 -7.37 0.15
N PRO A 443 -5.42 -7.50 1.49
CA PRO A 443 -6.36 -6.84 2.38
C PRO A 443 -6.24 -5.31 2.34
N TYR A 444 -7.36 -4.64 2.61
CA TYR A 444 -7.36 -3.21 2.90
C TYR A 444 -6.55 -2.94 4.18
N THR A 445 -5.60 -2.02 4.14
CA THR A 445 -4.65 -1.80 5.25
C THR A 445 -5.16 -0.82 6.30
N ALA A 446 -6.11 0.06 5.97
CA ALA A 446 -6.76 0.93 6.96
C ALA A 446 -7.97 0.26 7.64
N GLY A 447 -7.82 -1.02 7.96
CA GLY A 447 -8.82 -1.81 8.70
C GLY A 447 -8.41 -1.99 10.16
N LEU A 448 -8.85 -3.10 10.76
CA LEU A 448 -8.60 -3.43 12.17
C LEU A 448 -7.11 -3.57 12.51
N SER A 449 -6.31 -4.11 11.58
CA SER A 449 -4.88 -4.38 11.79
C SER A 449 -3.95 -3.21 11.42
N TYR A 450 -4.50 -1.99 11.28
CA TYR A 450 -3.75 -0.78 10.94
C TYR A 450 -2.77 -0.38 12.06
N ILE A 451 -1.61 0.18 11.68
CA ILE A 451 -0.46 0.51 12.56
C ILE A 451 0.09 1.91 12.30
#